data_AF-A0A7S2M3E7-F1
#
_entry.id   AF-A0A7S2M3E7-F1
#
_cell.length_a   1.000
_cell.length_b   1.000
_cell.length_c   1.000
_cell.angle_alpha   90.00
_cell.angle_beta   90.00
_cell.angle_gamma   90.00
#
_symmetry.space_group_name_H-M   'P 1'
#
loop_
_entity.id
_entity.type
_entity.pdbx_description
1 polymer ?
#
loop_
_entity_poly.entity_id
_entity_poly.type
_entity_poly.pdbx_seq_one_letter_code
_entity_poly.pdbx_strand_id
1 'polypeptide(L)'
;HGLWLERYSGLRNIQKSDFARILILHLHGGCYMDLDVKLKTSLERTLAELQASPAASLTFIGSVEKTVPRARAEKTAGIPIRKGCPETSLRVSNYFMWTKPGSRMTRAIVDLIMYRTNFETKQDYD
;
A
#
# COMPACT_ATOMS: atom_id res chain seq x y z
N HIS A 1 -12.96 10.56 -12.55
CA HIS A 1 -12.39 11.07 -11.28
C HIS A 1 -13.43 11.53 -10.25
N GLY A 2 -14.65 11.96 -10.62
CA GLY A 2 -15.67 12.44 -9.66
C GLY A 2 -15.99 11.48 -8.51
N LEU A 3 -16.22 10.20 -8.80
CA LEU A 3 -16.47 9.16 -7.78
C LEU A 3 -15.33 9.01 -6.76
N TRP A 4 -14.07 9.25 -7.16
CA TRP A 4 -12.93 9.17 -6.24
C TRP A 4 -12.95 10.33 -5.24
N LEU A 5 -13.30 11.53 -5.69
CA LEU A 5 -13.38 12.73 -4.84
C LEU A 5 -14.55 12.66 -3.86
N GLU A 6 -15.69 12.15 -4.32
CA GLU A 6 -16.84 11.87 -3.47
C GLU A 6 -16.44 10.90 -2.36
N ARG A 7 -15.83 9.77 -2.74
CA ARG A 7 -15.38 8.78 -1.76
C ARG A 7 -14.33 9.33 -0.81
N TYR A 8 -13.35 10.07 -1.32
CA TYR A 8 -12.30 10.69 -0.53
C TYR A 8 -12.88 11.61 0.55
N SER A 9 -13.91 12.40 0.22
CA SER A 9 -14.55 13.32 1.15
C SER A 9 -15.12 12.62 2.39
N GLY A 10 -15.66 11.41 2.22
CA GLY A 10 -16.25 10.60 3.29
C GLY A 10 -15.26 9.84 4.17
N LEU A 11 -13.96 9.89 3.88
CA LEU A 11 -12.93 9.18 4.66
C LEU A 11 -12.49 9.97 5.91
N ARG A 12 -12.02 9.25 6.95
CA ARG A 12 -11.32 9.85 8.11
C ARG A 12 -9.95 10.38 7.68
N ASN A 13 -9.35 11.28 8.45
CA ASN A 13 -8.08 11.93 8.10
C ASN A 13 -6.93 10.96 7.77
N ILE A 14 -6.75 9.91 8.57
CA ILE A 14 -5.71 8.89 8.31
C ILE A 14 -5.96 8.15 6.98
N GLN A 15 -7.22 7.79 6.72
CA GLN A 15 -7.65 7.10 5.49
C GLN A 15 -7.57 8.01 4.27
N LYS A 16 -7.82 9.32 4.45
CA LYS A 16 -7.59 10.33 3.42
C LYS A 16 -6.13 10.37 3.02
N SER A 17 -5.20 10.39 3.97
CA SER A 17 -3.76 10.33 3.66
C SER A 17 -3.38 9.08 2.88
N ASP A 18 -3.87 7.91 3.31
CA ASP A 18 -3.65 6.63 2.62
C ASP A 18 -4.25 6.59 1.22
N PHE A 19 -5.41 7.20 1.01
CA PHE A 19 -6.00 7.24 -0.33
C PHE A 19 -5.29 8.27 -1.23
N ALA A 20 -5.01 9.47 -0.71
CA ALA A 20 -4.34 10.54 -1.43
C ALA A 20 -2.98 10.10 -1.95
N ARG A 21 -2.15 9.43 -1.13
CA ARG A 21 -0.82 8.97 -1.57
C ARG A 21 -0.91 8.03 -2.77
N ILE A 22 -1.89 7.12 -2.78
CA ILE A 22 -2.09 6.18 -3.89
C ILE A 22 -2.64 6.91 -5.12
N LEU A 23 -3.57 7.86 -4.95
CA LEU A 23 -4.08 8.68 -6.06
C LEU A 23 -2.97 9.51 -6.72
N ILE A 24 -2.12 10.16 -5.92
CA ILE A 24 -0.97 10.94 -6.40
C ILE A 24 -0.02 10.03 -7.18
N LEU A 25 0.35 8.88 -6.62
CA LEU A 25 1.21 7.91 -7.29
C LEU A 25 0.58 7.33 -8.57
N HIS A 26 -0.74 7.11 -8.58
CA HIS A 26 -1.44 6.62 -9.77
C HIS A 26 -1.43 7.66 -10.90
N LEU A 27 -1.69 8.93 -10.56
CA LEU A 27 -1.81 10.01 -11.55
C LEU A 27 -0.44 10.51 -12.04
N HIS A 28 0.52 10.68 -11.14
CA HIS A 28 1.79 11.36 -11.40
C HIS A 28 3.01 10.43 -11.39
N GLY A 29 2.87 9.22 -10.85
CA GLY A 29 4.02 8.36 -10.59
C GLY A 29 5.00 8.99 -9.61
N GLY A 30 6.27 8.62 -9.75
CA GLY A 30 7.36 9.15 -8.94
C GLY A 30 7.49 8.44 -7.59
N CYS A 31 8.18 9.11 -6.67
CA CYS A 31 8.44 8.62 -5.33
C CYS A 31 7.51 9.33 -4.33
N TYR A 32 6.80 8.54 -3.54
CA TYR A 32 6.13 9.00 -2.33
C TYR A 32 6.94 8.58 -1.11
N MET A 33 7.00 9.47 -0.12
CA MET A 33 7.67 9.23 1.15
C MET A 33 6.93 9.98 2.26
N ASP A 34 6.69 9.33 3.39
CA ASP A 34 6.16 9.99 4.59
C ASP A 34 7.20 11.02 5.09
N LEU A 35 6.72 12.11 5.69
CA LEU A 35 7.57 13.25 6.09
C LEU A 35 8.58 12.90 7.20
N ASP A 36 8.30 11.85 7.97
CA ASP A 36 9.12 11.38 9.07
C ASP A 36 10.15 10.30 8.66
N VAL A 37 10.19 9.92 7.37
CA VAL A 37 11.18 8.99 6.86
C VAL A 37 12.56 9.63 6.86
N LYS A 38 13.47 9.04 7.64
CA LYS A 38 14.89 9.39 7.65
C LYS A 38 15.66 8.45 6.73
N LEU A 39 16.19 8.99 5.64
CA LEU A 39 17.06 8.24 4.74
C LEU A 39 18.42 7.99 5.43
N LYS A 40 18.85 6.73 5.47
CA LYS A 40 20.18 6.35 5.99
C LYS A 40 21.31 6.70 5.02
N THR A 41 20.99 6.83 3.74
CA THR A 41 21.92 7.19 2.67
C THR A 41 21.21 8.07 1.64
N SER A 42 21.89 8.50 0.57
CA SER A 42 21.25 9.33 -0.46
C SER A 42 20.06 8.59 -1.08
N LEU A 43 19.04 9.35 -1.50
CA LEU A 43 17.88 8.78 -2.19
C LEU A 43 18.30 8.01 -3.44
N GLU A 44 19.25 8.56 -4.20
CA GLU A 44 19.84 7.93 -5.39
C GLU A 44 20.42 6.55 -5.08
N ARG A 45 21.23 6.45 -4.03
CA ARG A 45 21.82 5.19 -3.60
C ARG A 45 20.76 4.22 -3.07
N THR A 46 19.80 4.73 -2.31
CA THR A 46 18.68 3.92 -1.79
C THR A 46 17.88 3.31 -2.94
N LEU A 47 17.56 4.10 -3.97
CA LEU A 47 16.84 3.65 -5.15
C LEU A 47 17.67 2.67 -6.00
N ALA A 48 18.99 2.84 -6.06
CA ALA A 48 19.90 1.92 -6.75
C ALA A 48 20.06 0.58 -6.00
N GLU A 49 20.03 0.60 -4.66
CA GLU A 49 20.16 -0.59 -3.80
C GLU A 49 18.86 -1.38 -3.65
N LEU A 50 17.71 -0.79 -3.98
CA LEU A 50 16.45 -1.49 -4.08
C LEU A 50 16.52 -2.49 -5.24
N GLN A 51 16.99 -3.69 -4.95
CA GLN A 51 16.92 -4.82 -5.87
C GLN A 51 15.46 -4.96 -6.30
N ALA A 52 15.22 -4.80 -7.61
CA ALA A 52 13.93 -5.05 -8.22
C ALA A 52 13.53 -6.49 -7.92
N SER A 53 12.68 -6.69 -6.90
CA SER A 53 12.08 -7.99 -6.61
C SER A 53 11.43 -8.51 -7.89
N PRO A 54 11.54 -9.78 -8.30
CA PRO A 54 10.97 -10.29 -9.57
C PRO A 54 9.46 -10.05 -9.78
N ALA A 55 8.74 -9.61 -8.74
CA ALA A 55 7.42 -8.99 -8.88
C ALA A 55 7.44 -7.58 -9.57
N ALA A 56 8.62 -7.09 -9.96
CA ALA A 56 8.94 -5.75 -10.47
C ALA A 56 8.48 -5.48 -11.92
N SER A 57 7.73 -6.38 -12.55
CA SER A 57 6.88 -6.01 -13.68
C SER A 57 5.73 -5.10 -13.24
N LEU A 58 5.43 -5.08 -11.94
CA LEU A 58 4.57 -4.11 -11.30
C LEU A 58 5.47 -2.99 -10.81
N THR A 59 5.34 -1.83 -11.42
CA THR A 59 6.10 -0.62 -11.11
C THR A 59 5.68 -0.11 -9.73
N PHE A 60 6.01 -0.83 -8.67
CA PHE A 60 5.69 -0.49 -7.29
C PHE A 60 6.83 -0.99 -6.43
N ILE A 61 7.74 -0.08 -6.09
CA ILE A 61 8.83 -0.35 -5.15
C ILE A 61 8.37 0.17 -3.80
N GLY A 62 8.00 -0.72 -2.88
CA GLY A 62 7.85 -0.36 -1.47
C GLY A 62 8.82 -1.17 -0.61
N SER A 63 9.20 -0.62 0.54
CA SER A 63 10.09 -1.34 1.47
C SER A 63 9.38 -2.59 1.98
N VAL A 64 10.06 -3.74 1.97
CA VAL A 64 9.51 -4.97 2.56
C VAL A 64 9.48 -4.77 4.06
N GLU A 65 8.29 -4.57 4.63
CA GLU A 65 8.09 -4.38 6.07
C GLU A 65 8.35 -5.70 6.81
N LYS A 66 7.88 -6.82 6.23
CA LYS A 66 8.01 -8.15 6.82
C LYS A 66 7.83 -9.25 5.79
N THR A 67 8.71 -10.24 5.82
CA THR A 67 8.48 -11.55 5.19
C THR A 67 8.04 -12.52 6.28
N VAL A 68 6.80 -12.98 6.21
CA VAL A 68 6.27 -13.99 7.14
C VAL A 68 6.52 -15.37 6.52
N PRO A 69 7.20 -16.29 7.24
CA PRO A 69 7.35 -17.67 6.76
C PRO A 69 5.97 -18.27 6.43
N ARG A 70 5.85 -18.96 5.29
CA ARG A 70 4.57 -19.47 4.79
C ARG A 70 3.78 -20.29 5.82
N ALA A 71 4.47 -21.16 6.57
CA ALA A 71 3.85 -21.95 7.64
C ALA A 71 3.24 -21.08 8.77
N ARG A 72 3.81 -19.89 9.04
CA ARG A 72 3.26 -18.94 10.00
C ARG A 72 2.10 -18.15 9.39
N ALA A 73 2.19 -17.79 8.12
CA ALA A 73 1.12 -17.12 7.38
C ALA A 73 -0.15 -18.00 7.31
N GLU A 74 -0.01 -19.29 6.98
CA GLU A 74 -1.12 -20.25 6.92
C GLU A 74 -1.86 -20.39 8.27
N LYS A 75 -1.12 -20.38 9.39
CA LYS A 75 -1.70 -20.43 10.74
C LYS A 75 -2.55 -19.21 11.09
N THR A 76 -2.35 -18.07 10.43
CA THR A 76 -3.15 -16.87 10.70
C THR A 76 -4.58 -16.96 10.16
N ALA A 77 -4.88 -17.92 9.28
CA ALA A 77 -6.25 -18.17 8.81
C ALA A 77 -7.20 -18.50 9.98
N GLY A 78 -6.68 -19.10 11.05
CA GLY A 78 -7.44 -19.42 12.27
C GLY A 78 -7.70 -18.22 13.20
N ILE A 79 -7.15 -17.04 12.92
CA ILE A 79 -7.41 -15.84 13.72
C ILE A 79 -8.82 -15.32 13.36
N PRO A 80 -9.72 -15.08 14.32
CA PRO A 80 -11.12 -14.71 14.02
C PRO A 80 -11.30 -13.55 13.05
N ILE A 81 -10.47 -12.50 13.18
CA ILE A 81 -10.51 -11.32 12.30
C ILE A 81 -10.18 -11.62 10.84
N ARG A 82 -9.46 -12.72 10.58
CA ARG A 82 -9.00 -13.13 9.25
C ARG A 82 -10.03 -13.97 8.50
N LYS A 83 -11.08 -14.47 9.17
CA LYS A 83 -12.19 -15.23 8.57
C LYS A 83 -11.72 -16.35 7.61
N GLY A 84 -10.71 -17.11 8.01
CA GLY A 84 -10.16 -18.20 7.18
C GLY A 84 -9.19 -17.77 6.08
N CYS A 85 -8.95 -16.47 5.89
CA CYS A 85 -7.99 -15.97 4.90
C CYS A 85 -6.61 -15.76 5.54
N PRO A 86 -5.58 -16.54 5.19
CA PRO A 86 -4.26 -16.38 5.76
C PRO A 86 -3.63 -15.02 5.38
N GLU A 87 -2.80 -14.50 6.27
CA GLU A 87 -1.95 -13.34 6.01
C GLU A 87 -1.05 -13.58 4.81
N THR A 88 -0.80 -12.54 4.03
CA THR A 88 0.14 -12.63 2.91
C THR A 88 1.56 -12.81 3.45
N SER A 89 2.34 -13.68 2.83
CA SER A 89 3.74 -13.91 3.21
C SER A 89 4.62 -12.68 3.02
N LEU A 90 4.15 -11.70 2.23
CA LEU A 90 4.81 -10.44 1.96
C LEU A 90 3.92 -9.28 2.43
N ARG A 91 4.46 -8.41 3.28
CA ARG A 91 3.92 -7.08 3.55
C ARG A 91 4.87 -6.03 2.98
N VAL A 92 4.31 -5.14 2.17
CA VAL A 92 5.01 -3.99 1.61
C VAL A 92 4.51 -2.75 2.32
N SER A 93 5.43 -1.91 2.77
CA SER A 93 5.08 -0.68 3.46
C SER A 93 4.49 0.37 2.52
N ASN A 94 3.66 1.25 3.08
CA ASN A 94 3.05 2.38 2.37
C ASN A 94 3.72 3.73 2.69
N TYR A 95 4.79 3.76 3.50
CA TYR A 95 5.51 4.99 3.87
C TYR A 95 6.62 5.38 2.88
N PHE A 96 7.02 4.48 1.99
CA PHE A 96 7.99 4.75 0.92
C PHE A 96 7.62 3.91 -0.29
N MET A 97 7.26 4.55 -1.40
CA MET A 97 6.73 3.89 -2.59
C MET A 97 7.20 4.59 -3.86
N TRP A 98 7.55 3.83 -4.90
CA TRP A 98 7.81 4.39 -6.23
C TRP A 98 7.02 3.66 -7.33
N THR A 99 6.43 4.41 -8.26
CA THR A 99 5.73 3.86 -9.42
C THR A 99 5.85 4.74 -10.66
N LYS A 100 5.62 4.16 -11.84
CA LYS A 100 5.28 4.93 -13.05
C LYS A 100 3.83 5.43 -12.95
N PRO A 101 3.50 6.56 -13.59
CA PRO A 101 2.11 6.99 -13.77
C PRO A 101 1.30 5.88 -14.45
N GLY A 102 0.04 5.71 -14.03
CA GLY A 102 -0.88 4.74 -14.64
C GLY A 102 -0.53 3.27 -14.41
N SER A 103 0.34 2.95 -13.45
CA SER A 103 0.69 1.56 -13.11
C SER A 103 -0.55 0.72 -12.79
N ARG A 104 -0.60 -0.50 -13.34
CA ARG A 104 -1.69 -1.44 -13.07
C ARG A 104 -1.83 -1.76 -11.58
N MET A 105 -0.71 -1.76 -10.85
CA MET A 105 -0.72 -1.99 -9.41
C MET A 105 -1.44 -0.87 -8.66
N THR A 106 -1.07 0.38 -8.91
CA THR A 106 -1.74 1.51 -8.24
C THR A 106 -3.21 1.58 -8.62
N ARG A 107 -3.56 1.24 -9.87
CA ARG A 107 -4.96 1.12 -10.28
C ARG A 107 -5.71 0.05 -9.46
N ALA A 108 -5.13 -1.15 -9.33
CA ALA A 108 -5.73 -2.23 -8.55
C ALA A 108 -5.89 -1.85 -7.07
N ILE A 109 -4.93 -1.10 -6.49
CA ILE A 109 -5.04 -0.59 -5.12
C ILE A 109 -6.17 0.44 -5.02
N VAL A 110 -6.29 1.39 -5.96
CA VAL A 110 -7.40 2.34 -6.00
C VAL A 110 -8.75 1.61 -6.07
N ASP A 111 -8.88 0.64 -6.97
CA ASP A 111 -10.11 -0.13 -7.11
C ASP A 111 -10.43 -0.93 -5.83
N LEU A 112 -9.41 -1.47 -5.16
CA LEU A 112 -9.56 -2.14 -3.87
C LEU A 112 -10.01 -1.17 -2.77
N ILE A 113 -9.45 0.04 -2.69
CA ILE A 113 -9.89 1.06 -1.73
C ILE A 113 -11.35 1.43 -2.00
N MET A 114 -11.71 1.68 -3.25
CA MET A 114 -13.08 2.00 -3.65
C MET A 114 -14.07 0.87 -3.32
N TYR A 115 -13.65 -0.38 -3.48
CA TYR A 115 -14.43 -1.55 -3.07
C TYR A 115 -14.57 -1.65 -1.55
N ARG A 116 -13.46 -1.51 -0.80
CA ARG A 116 -13.43 -1.68 0.66
C ARG A 116 -14.18 -0.59 1.42
N THR A 117 -14.32 0.58 0.82
CA THR A 117 -15.10 1.70 1.37
C THR A 117 -16.61 1.52 1.25
N ASN A 118 -17.08 0.45 0.61
CA ASN A 118 -18.50 0.05 0.66
C ASN A 118 -18.87 -0.71 1.94
N PHE A 119 -17.89 -1.18 2.71
CA PHE A 119 -18.16 -1.93 3.93
C PHE A 119 -18.20 -0.99 5.13
N GLU A 120 -19.04 -1.29 6.10
CA GLU A 120 -19.06 -0.58 7.37
C GLU A 120 -17.68 -0.66 8.04
N THR A 121 -17.11 0.51 8.33
CA THR A 121 -15.90 0.63 9.14
C THR A 121 -16.23 0.24 10.57
N LYS A 122 -15.76 -0.95 10.99
CA LYS A 122 -15.71 -1.30 12.42
C LYS A 122 -14.69 -0.40 13.12
N GLN A 123 -15.05 0.10 14.30
CA GLN A 123 -14.24 1.03 15.12
C GLN A 123 -12.99 0.39 15.74
N ASP A 124 -12.42 -0.68 15.18
CA ASP A 124 -11.33 -1.43 15.83
C ASP A 124 -9.94 -0.77 15.69
N TYR A 125 -9.88 0.53 15.40
CA TYR A 125 -8.64 1.29 15.32
C TYR A 125 -8.84 2.66 15.94
N ASP A 126 -8.53 2.72 17.23
CA ASP A 126 -7.95 3.89 17.91
C ASP A 126 -6.42 3.82 17.80
#